data_AF-A0AAD6XSQ9-F1
#
_entry.id   AF-A0AAD6XSQ9-F1
#
_cell.length_a   1.000
_cell.length_b   1.000
_cell.length_c   1.000
_cell.angle_alpha   90.00
_cell.angle_beta   90.00
_cell.angle_gamma   90.00
#
_symmetry.space_group_name_H-M   'P 1'
#
loop_
_entity.id
_entity.type
_entity.pdbx_description
1 polymer ?
#
loop_
_entity_poly.entity_id
_entity_poly.type
_entity_poly.pdbx_seq_one_letter_code
_entity_poly.pdbx_strand_id
1 'polypeptide(L)'
;MEQTFNGSTGGILPAVLESEQGAVPPTMSPIINSTAAQVGLSTNYSMQQRGFTADIVCRFQNLTNETTPDLTLSTGDVGEQLVDMHLNTLCPNSPRVAANATRVLVSPSEMTNGTLNFLALLVCSPRAENYTFIVVGSGAYDWVHTTVCTAAPQLTTVTVEYGATINVSRVMDITPQDIDAPASISGAMNIANMFTAAQALESNAIGTQWMLINSKPGKGSDTTLRIIEQYLKGVFEYSGSVLRACIPGLNVSFPNGLPANMVVPTNGTFRTETFGWTYNNRATQWVLLPGTFLMVTTIILVIVAVSRDPGDVSRNSGLFDPTNPLHLMSAAVAGGLTFRGQERQEHKELRVVLTFIPGRGPALVRADNYKPLHSGSLTPRSPYGDGDAEI
;
A
#
# COMPACT_ATOMS: atom_id res chain seq x y z
N MET A 1 2.56 -6.87 1.06
CA MET A 1 2.71 -5.69 1.96
C MET A 1 3.20 -4.54 1.11
N GLU A 2 2.46 -3.44 0.96
CA GLU A 2 2.81 -2.34 0.04
C GLU A 2 3.95 -1.51 0.65
N GLN A 3 5.17 -1.67 0.12
CA GLN A 3 6.35 -0.97 0.60
C GLN A 3 6.52 0.35 -0.17
N THR A 4 6.45 1.47 0.54
CA THR A 4 6.66 2.80 -0.03
C THR A 4 8.10 3.27 0.19
N PHE A 5 8.72 3.81 -0.86
CA PHE A 5 10.07 4.39 -0.82
C PHE A 5 10.02 5.91 -0.65
N ASN A 6 10.99 6.45 0.08
CA ASN A 6 11.22 7.88 0.18
C ASN A 6 12.51 8.26 -0.58
N GLY A 7 12.38 8.58 -1.87
CA GLY A 7 13.51 9.06 -2.71
C GLY A 7 14.14 8.00 -3.62
N SER A 8 15.31 8.35 -4.19
CA SER A 8 16.11 7.42 -5.02
C SER A 8 16.64 6.28 -4.15
N THR A 9 16.62 5.07 -4.69
CA THR A 9 17.09 3.89 -3.97
C THR A 9 18.59 3.68 -4.09
N GLY A 10 19.28 4.53 -4.86
CA GLY A 10 20.69 4.35 -5.19
C GLY A 10 20.95 3.08 -6.01
N GLY A 11 19.92 2.54 -6.68
CA GLY A 11 20.05 1.28 -7.43
C GLY A 11 19.81 0.04 -6.59
N ILE A 12 18.99 0.16 -5.55
CA ILE A 12 18.69 -0.92 -4.61
C ILE A 12 17.19 -1.16 -4.52
N LEU A 13 16.73 -2.29 -5.04
CA LEU A 13 15.44 -2.83 -4.62
C LEU A 13 15.59 -3.52 -3.25
N PRO A 14 14.62 -3.36 -2.34
CA PRO A 14 14.68 -3.92 -1.01
C PRO A 14 14.73 -5.44 -1.07
N ALA A 15 15.50 -6.03 -0.15
CA ALA A 15 15.48 -7.46 0.03
C ALA A 15 14.10 -7.86 0.59
N VAL A 16 13.30 -8.56 -0.22
CA VAL A 16 12.04 -9.15 0.26
C VAL A 16 12.39 -10.47 0.94
N LEU A 17 12.01 -10.58 2.21
CA LEU A 17 12.29 -11.77 3.04
C LEU A 17 11.34 -12.94 2.73
N GLU A 18 10.18 -12.67 2.16
CA GLU A 18 9.19 -13.69 1.77
C GLU A 18 9.06 -13.79 0.25
N SER A 19 9.20 -15.02 -0.26
CA SER A 19 8.80 -15.36 -1.62
C SER A 19 7.27 -15.36 -1.69
N GLU A 20 6.66 -14.28 -2.14
CA GLU A 20 5.25 -14.31 -2.54
C GLU A 20 5.11 -15.26 -3.75
N GLN A 21 4.38 -16.36 -3.55
CA GLN A 21 4.07 -17.33 -4.59
C GLN A 21 3.19 -16.67 -5.66
N GLY A 22 3.75 -16.38 -6.84
CA GLY A 22 2.94 -16.01 -8.02
C GLY A 22 3.61 -15.03 -8.99
N ALA A 23 4.58 -14.25 -8.56
CA ALA A 23 5.38 -13.40 -9.42
C ALA A 23 6.81 -13.49 -8.91
N VAL A 24 7.71 -14.22 -9.61
CA VAL A 24 9.10 -14.49 -9.20
C VAL A 24 9.69 -13.31 -8.42
N PRO A 25 9.60 -13.27 -7.08
CA PRO A 25 10.16 -12.18 -6.33
C PRO A 25 11.62 -12.54 -6.16
N PRO A 26 12.53 -11.60 -6.41
CA PRO A 26 13.93 -11.91 -6.29
C PRO A 26 14.30 -12.20 -4.85
N THR A 27 14.62 -13.46 -4.57
CA THR A 27 15.32 -13.88 -3.36
C THR A 27 16.72 -13.27 -3.40
N MET A 28 16.85 -12.02 -2.94
CA MET A 28 18.11 -11.26 -3.08
C MET A 28 19.20 -11.67 -2.09
N SER A 29 18.94 -12.57 -1.15
CA SER A 29 19.97 -13.31 -0.41
C SER A 29 19.31 -14.45 0.38
N PRO A 30 19.62 -15.73 0.11
CA PRO A 30 19.24 -16.78 1.05
C PRO A 30 19.96 -16.52 2.37
N ILE A 31 19.24 -16.50 3.48
CA ILE A 31 19.87 -16.33 4.80
C ILE A 31 20.52 -17.66 5.18
N ILE A 32 21.83 -17.77 4.96
CA ILE A 32 22.64 -18.92 5.34
C ILE A 32 22.93 -18.77 6.85
N ASN A 33 22.24 -19.56 7.69
CA ASN A 33 22.29 -19.53 9.17
C ASN A 33 21.45 -18.46 9.88
N SER A 34 20.18 -18.26 9.49
CA SER A 34 19.22 -17.61 10.37
C SER A 34 18.58 -18.66 11.29
N THR A 35 18.69 -18.47 12.61
CA THR A 35 17.62 -18.94 13.52
C THR A 35 16.35 -18.27 13.02
N ALA A 36 15.46 -19.06 12.39
CA ALA A 36 14.28 -18.60 11.65
C ALA A 36 13.73 -17.28 12.18
N ALA A 37 13.71 -16.25 11.31
CA ALA A 37 13.00 -15.02 11.62
C ALA A 37 11.60 -15.39 12.12
N GLN A 38 11.27 -15.00 13.35
CA GLN A 38 10.00 -15.39 13.96
C GLN A 38 8.87 -14.71 13.19
N VAL A 39 8.11 -15.51 12.46
CA VAL A 39 6.92 -15.09 11.72
C VAL A 39 5.96 -14.41 12.71
N GLY A 40 5.53 -13.18 12.40
CA GLY A 40 4.54 -12.44 13.19
C GLY A 40 5.07 -11.36 14.13
N LEU A 41 6.37 -11.05 14.11
CA LEU A 41 6.95 -9.94 14.87
C LEU A 41 7.33 -8.77 13.96
N SER A 42 7.18 -7.53 14.44
CA SER A 42 7.68 -6.37 13.71
C SER A 42 9.21 -6.39 13.74
N THR A 43 9.82 -6.34 12.56
CA THR A 43 11.25 -6.50 12.39
C THR A 43 11.83 -5.23 11.81
N ASN A 44 12.79 -4.65 12.54
CA ASN A 44 13.60 -3.56 12.04
C ASN A 44 15.03 -4.08 11.89
N TYR A 45 15.62 -3.92 10.71
CA TYR A 45 17.00 -4.35 10.47
C TYR A 45 17.71 -3.40 9.54
N SER A 46 19.01 -3.25 9.73
CA SER A 46 19.85 -2.44 8.85
C SER A 46 20.77 -3.35 8.05
N MET A 47 20.88 -3.10 6.75
CA MET A 47 21.78 -3.83 5.87
C MET A 47 22.60 -2.85 5.04
N GLN A 48 23.90 -3.09 4.96
CA GLN A 48 24.74 -2.43 3.96
C GLN A 48 24.58 -3.17 2.65
N GLN A 49 24.21 -2.44 1.60
CA GLN A 49 24.01 -3.01 0.29
C GLN A 49 24.73 -2.18 -0.76
N ARG A 50 25.19 -2.86 -1.82
CA ARG A 50 25.71 -2.20 -3.02
C ARG A 50 24.60 -2.10 -4.05
N GLY A 51 24.40 -0.89 -4.55
CA GLY A 51 23.47 -0.55 -5.61
C GLY A 51 24.21 -0.15 -6.87
N PHE A 52 23.49 -0.20 -7.98
CA PHE A 52 23.98 0.24 -9.28
C PHE A 52 23.14 1.41 -9.77
N THR A 53 23.76 2.58 -9.93
CA THR A 53 23.10 3.81 -10.38
C THR A 53 23.93 4.45 -11.51
N ALA A 54 23.46 5.58 -12.02
CA ALA A 54 24.23 6.42 -12.91
C ALA A 54 24.05 7.89 -12.55
N ASP A 55 25.11 8.68 -12.67
CA ASP A 55 25.02 10.13 -12.69
C ASP A 55 24.67 10.57 -14.11
N ILE A 56 23.52 11.21 -14.27
CA ILE A 56 22.94 11.55 -15.57
C ILE A 56 22.75 13.04 -15.65
N VAL A 57 23.37 13.64 -16.66
CA VAL A 57 23.26 15.06 -16.96
C VAL A 57 22.75 15.20 -18.37
N CYS A 58 21.60 15.85 -18.52
CA CYS A 58 20.95 16.09 -19.80
C CYS A 58 21.07 17.54 -20.23
N ARG A 59 21.14 17.76 -21.54
CA ARG A 59 21.08 19.10 -22.14
C ARG A 59 20.33 19.05 -23.46
N PHE A 60 19.60 20.12 -23.75
CA PHE A 60 19.07 20.31 -25.10
C PHE A 60 20.24 20.59 -26.04
N GLN A 61 20.29 19.86 -27.15
CA GLN A 61 21.31 20.05 -28.17
C GLN A 61 20.69 19.78 -29.53
N ASN A 62 20.69 20.81 -30.38
CA ASN A 62 20.23 20.63 -31.75
C ASN A 62 21.30 19.85 -32.51
N LEU A 63 20.97 18.64 -32.93
CA LEU A 63 21.90 17.76 -33.64
C LEU A 63 21.69 17.91 -35.15
N THR A 64 22.79 18.08 -35.86
CA THR A 64 22.85 18.12 -37.33
C THR A 64 23.93 17.17 -37.82
N ASN A 65 23.98 16.97 -39.14
CA ASN A 65 25.02 16.21 -39.86
C ASN A 65 26.46 16.70 -39.63
N GLU A 66 26.63 17.83 -38.96
CA GLU A 66 27.93 18.45 -38.66
C GLU A 66 28.26 18.43 -37.15
N THR A 67 27.31 18.07 -36.29
CA THR A 67 27.54 17.97 -34.85
C THR A 67 28.09 16.60 -34.45
N THR A 68 28.77 16.53 -33.30
CA THR A 68 29.17 15.27 -32.66
C THR A 68 28.49 15.15 -31.30
N PRO A 69 27.62 14.14 -31.07
CA PRO A 69 27.15 13.13 -32.02
C PRO A 69 26.34 13.70 -33.19
N ASP A 70 26.37 13.05 -34.34
CA ASP A 70 25.51 13.36 -35.49
C ASP A 70 24.15 12.68 -35.28
N LEU A 71 23.06 13.26 -35.77
CA LEU A 71 21.76 12.61 -35.89
C LEU A 71 21.22 12.80 -37.31
N THR A 72 21.03 11.69 -38.01
CA THR A 72 20.35 11.63 -39.30
C THR A 72 19.02 10.91 -39.15
N LEU A 73 17.95 11.55 -39.63
CA LEU A 73 16.61 10.97 -39.68
C LEU A 73 16.29 10.66 -41.14
N SER A 74 15.98 9.40 -41.42
CA SER A 74 15.48 8.97 -42.72
C SER A 74 14.15 8.25 -42.57
N THR A 75 13.23 8.49 -43.50
CA THR A 75 11.91 7.86 -43.53
C THR A 75 11.85 6.90 -44.71
N GLY A 76 11.49 5.64 -44.44
CA GLY A 76 11.09 4.65 -45.42
C GLY A 76 9.57 4.51 -45.44
N ASP A 77 8.99 4.35 -46.62
CA ASP A 77 7.58 4.03 -46.77
C ASP A 77 7.40 2.50 -46.73
N VAL A 78 6.54 2.01 -45.84
CA VAL A 78 6.23 0.56 -45.70
C VAL A 78 4.80 0.27 -46.20
N GLY A 79 4.09 1.29 -46.70
CA GLY A 79 2.75 1.20 -47.27
C GLY A 79 1.94 2.46 -46.95
N GLU A 80 0.73 2.57 -47.53
CA GLU A 80 -0.11 3.79 -47.45
C GLU A 80 -0.47 4.26 -46.03
N GLN A 81 -0.27 3.42 -45.00
CA GLN A 81 -0.65 3.70 -43.61
C GLN A 81 0.51 3.57 -42.61
N LEU A 82 1.74 3.30 -43.06
CA LEU A 82 2.87 3.07 -42.14
C LEU A 82 4.15 3.70 -42.66
N VAL A 83 4.77 4.51 -41.81
CA VAL A 83 6.09 5.11 -42.04
C VAL A 83 7.10 4.44 -41.13
N ASP A 84 8.19 3.96 -41.71
CA ASP A 84 9.34 3.42 -40.98
C ASP A 84 10.41 4.49 -40.83
N MET A 85 10.60 4.95 -39.59
CA MET A 85 11.59 5.98 -39.28
C MET A 85 12.88 5.32 -38.81
N HIS A 86 13.96 5.62 -39.53
CA HIS A 86 15.31 5.16 -39.21
C HIS A 86 16.08 6.35 -38.67
N LEU A 87 16.41 6.28 -37.39
CA LEU A 87 17.29 7.23 -36.73
C LEU A 87 18.68 6.64 -36.69
N ASN A 88 19.65 7.30 -37.32
CA ASN A 88 21.03 6.89 -37.33
C ASN A 88 21.90 7.97 -36.70
N THR A 89 22.80 7.58 -35.79
CA THR A 89 23.74 8.49 -35.16
C THR A 89 25.18 8.05 -35.36
N LEU A 90 26.07 9.01 -35.61
CA LEU A 90 27.52 8.78 -35.55
C LEU A 90 28.03 9.18 -34.18
N CYS A 91 28.43 8.17 -33.40
CA CYS A 91 28.92 8.39 -32.05
C CYS A 91 30.33 9.03 -32.05
N PRO A 92 30.60 9.95 -31.10
CA PRO A 92 31.92 10.54 -30.96
C PRO A 92 32.99 9.48 -30.67
N ASN A 93 34.15 9.58 -31.32
CA ASN A 93 35.28 8.67 -31.18
C ASN A 93 35.02 7.21 -31.61
N SER A 94 33.89 6.95 -32.27
CA SER A 94 33.62 5.68 -32.93
C SER A 94 34.19 5.71 -34.35
N PRO A 95 34.82 4.64 -34.87
CA PRO A 95 35.07 4.55 -36.31
C PRO A 95 33.74 4.75 -37.04
N ARG A 96 33.73 5.52 -38.14
CA ARG A 96 32.52 5.92 -38.91
C ARG A 96 31.56 4.77 -39.31
N VAL A 97 31.96 3.53 -39.09
CA VAL A 97 31.22 2.29 -39.37
C VAL A 97 30.30 1.87 -38.21
N ALA A 98 30.55 2.29 -36.97
CA ALA A 98 29.72 1.95 -35.82
C ALA A 98 28.68 3.05 -35.58
N ALA A 99 27.77 3.20 -36.55
CA ALA A 99 26.55 3.97 -36.40
C ALA A 99 25.56 3.18 -35.53
N ASN A 100 24.99 3.81 -34.50
CA ASN A 100 23.85 3.20 -33.81
C ASN A 100 22.57 3.60 -34.56
N ALA A 101 21.72 2.62 -34.79
CA ALA A 101 20.49 2.78 -35.57
C ALA A 101 19.30 2.29 -34.74
N THR A 102 18.26 3.10 -34.66
CA THR A 102 16.98 2.71 -34.07
C THR A 102 15.89 2.88 -35.10
N ARG A 103 15.00 1.89 -35.19
CA ARG A 103 13.86 1.90 -36.12
C ARG A 103 12.57 1.99 -35.35
N VAL A 104 11.66 2.81 -35.87
CA VAL A 104 10.40 3.13 -35.22
C VAL A 104 9.30 3.15 -36.28
N LEU A 105 8.30 2.29 -36.12
CA LEU A 105 7.13 2.26 -36.99
C LEU A 105 6.07 3.21 -36.43
N VAL A 106 5.57 4.10 -37.29
CA VAL A 106 4.53 5.06 -36.92
C VAL A 106 3.45 5.14 -37.99
N SER A 107 2.24 5.43 -37.54
CA SER A 107 1.11 5.71 -38.41
C SER A 107 1.03 7.21 -38.73
N PRO A 108 0.89 7.60 -40.02
CA PRO A 108 0.62 8.98 -40.40
C PRO A 108 -0.84 9.40 -40.13
N SER A 109 -1.72 8.50 -39.66
CA SER A 109 -3.10 8.85 -39.29
C SER A 109 -3.19 9.91 -38.19
N GLU A 110 -2.23 9.90 -37.25
CA GLU A 110 -2.18 10.82 -36.12
C GLU A 110 -0.97 11.75 -36.20
N MET A 111 -0.93 12.59 -37.23
CA MET A 111 0.04 13.68 -37.30
C MET A 111 -0.40 14.85 -36.45
N THR A 112 0.43 15.25 -35.48
CA THR A 112 0.24 16.52 -34.77
C THR A 112 0.97 17.61 -35.56
N ASN A 113 0.24 18.61 -36.05
CA ASN A 113 0.81 19.71 -36.86
C ASN A 113 1.61 19.23 -38.09
N GLY A 114 1.19 18.13 -38.72
CA GLY A 114 1.89 17.56 -39.88
C GLY A 114 3.25 16.92 -39.53
N THR A 115 3.47 16.56 -38.27
CA THR A 115 4.64 15.80 -37.82
C THR A 115 4.22 14.48 -37.19
N LEU A 116 5.04 13.44 -37.38
CA LEU A 116 4.79 12.11 -36.83
C LEU A 116 5.04 12.12 -35.32
N ASN A 117 4.15 11.46 -34.57
CA ASN A 117 4.26 11.32 -33.13
C ASN A 117 5.22 10.18 -32.78
N PHE A 118 6.42 10.50 -32.32
CA PHE A 118 7.35 9.48 -31.85
C PHE A 118 8.27 9.99 -30.76
N LEU A 119 8.75 9.03 -29.96
CA LEU A 119 9.82 9.24 -29.00
C LEU A 119 10.81 8.10 -29.16
N ALA A 120 12.04 8.43 -29.51
CA ALA A 120 13.12 7.47 -29.73
C ALA A 120 14.32 7.81 -28.85
N LEU A 121 15.12 6.79 -28.56
CA LEU A 121 16.36 6.94 -27.82
C LEU A 121 17.47 6.13 -28.51
N LEU A 122 18.59 6.79 -28.77
CA LEU A 122 19.81 6.16 -29.27
C LEU A 122 20.87 6.14 -28.18
N VAL A 123 21.72 5.12 -28.20
CA VAL A 123 22.80 4.95 -27.22
C VAL A 123 24.14 5.00 -27.93
N CYS A 124 24.97 5.94 -27.52
CA CYS A 124 26.36 6.00 -27.92
C CYS A 124 27.22 5.63 -26.72
N SER A 125 28.14 4.69 -26.93
CA SER A 125 29.28 4.52 -26.04
C SER A 125 30.47 5.20 -26.72
N PRO A 126 30.81 6.46 -26.38
CA PRO A 126 32.18 6.89 -26.65
C PRO A 126 33.09 5.90 -25.92
N ARG A 127 34.24 5.55 -26.47
CA ARG A 127 35.29 4.76 -25.77
C ARG A 127 35.86 5.46 -24.50
N ALA A 128 35.10 6.41 -23.94
CA ALA A 128 35.35 7.17 -22.73
C ALA A 128 34.36 6.71 -21.65
N GLU A 129 34.66 7.04 -20.40
CA GLU A 129 34.05 6.54 -19.15
C GLU A 129 32.52 6.71 -19.00
N ASN A 130 31.80 7.25 -19.99
CA ASN A 130 30.38 7.61 -19.92
C ASN A 130 29.59 7.18 -21.16
N TYR A 131 28.33 6.79 -20.98
CA TYR A 131 27.39 6.65 -22.10
C TYR A 131 26.80 8.00 -22.50
N THR A 132 26.44 8.13 -23.77
CA THR A 132 25.71 9.28 -24.32
C THR A 132 24.38 8.79 -24.88
N PHE A 133 23.28 9.19 -24.25
CA PHE A 133 21.93 8.94 -24.73
C PHE A 133 21.44 10.12 -25.55
N ILE A 134 20.83 9.84 -26.69
CA ILE A 134 20.22 10.85 -27.56
C ILE A 134 18.72 10.57 -27.58
N VAL A 135 17.95 11.41 -26.91
CA VAL A 135 16.49 11.34 -26.87
C VAL A 135 15.92 12.28 -27.92
N VAL A 136 15.05 11.78 -28.77
CA VAL A 136 14.43 12.55 -29.86
C VAL A 136 12.92 12.40 -29.75
N GLY A 137 12.24 13.53 -29.52
CA GLY A 137 10.78 13.62 -29.56
C GLY A 137 10.29 14.41 -30.76
N SER A 138 9.15 13.99 -31.33
CA SER A 138 8.46 14.66 -32.44
C SER A 138 6.94 14.60 -32.25
N GLY A 139 6.21 15.51 -32.91
CA GLY A 139 4.75 15.62 -32.82
C GLY A 139 4.32 15.96 -31.41
N ALA A 140 3.48 15.10 -30.80
CA ALA A 140 3.05 15.24 -29.42
C ALA A 140 4.20 15.31 -28.40
N TYR A 141 5.40 14.83 -28.76
CA TYR A 141 6.59 14.80 -27.91
C TYR A 141 7.64 15.85 -28.28
N ASP A 142 7.32 16.85 -29.12
CA ASP A 142 8.25 17.93 -29.53
C ASP A 142 8.80 18.75 -28.35
N TRP A 143 8.12 18.73 -27.19
CA TRP A 143 8.60 19.37 -25.96
C TRP A 143 9.89 18.73 -25.38
N VAL A 144 10.18 17.46 -25.72
CA VAL A 144 11.42 16.76 -25.37
C VAL A 144 12.61 17.31 -26.15
N HIS A 145 12.37 17.85 -27.34
CA HIS A 145 13.40 18.25 -28.29
C HIS A 145 14.41 17.12 -28.57
N THR A 146 15.49 17.46 -29.28
CA THR A 146 16.70 16.63 -29.26
C THR A 146 17.46 16.92 -27.97
N THR A 147 17.46 15.94 -27.07
CA THR A 147 18.14 15.99 -25.77
C THR A 147 19.28 15.00 -25.76
N VAL A 148 20.46 15.46 -25.35
CA VAL A 148 21.65 14.61 -25.18
C VAL A 148 21.93 14.48 -23.70
N CYS A 149 21.96 13.25 -23.20
CA CYS A 149 22.24 12.93 -21.81
C CYS A 149 23.53 12.14 -21.68
N THR A 150 24.46 12.58 -20.85
CA THR A 150 25.65 11.81 -20.50
C THR A 150 25.39 11.06 -19.21
N ALA A 151 25.60 9.74 -19.21
CA ALA A 151 25.45 8.89 -18.05
C ALA A 151 26.78 8.26 -17.64
N ALA A 152 27.20 8.51 -16.41
CA ALA A 152 28.37 7.91 -15.79
C ALA A 152 27.89 6.79 -14.84
N PRO A 153 28.06 5.51 -15.19
CA PRO A 153 27.67 4.39 -14.31
C PRO A 153 28.47 4.42 -13.00
N GLN A 154 27.78 4.17 -11.88
CA GLN A 154 28.37 4.24 -10.54
C GLN A 154 27.84 3.09 -9.68
N LEU A 155 28.71 2.49 -8.90
CA LEU A 155 28.33 1.63 -7.79
C LEU A 155 28.21 2.47 -6.54
N THR A 156 27.05 2.41 -5.89
CA THR A 156 26.85 3.05 -4.59
C THR A 156 26.86 1.99 -3.51
N THR A 157 27.38 2.33 -2.34
CA THR A 157 27.16 1.53 -1.13
C THR A 157 26.24 2.32 -0.22
N VAL A 158 25.05 1.81 0.05
CA VAL A 158 24.07 2.45 0.94
C VAL A 158 23.79 1.60 2.16
N THR A 159 23.48 2.26 3.27
CA THR A 159 22.86 1.59 4.41
C THR A 159 21.35 1.73 4.27
N VAL A 160 20.66 0.59 4.25
CA VAL A 160 19.21 0.51 4.18
C VAL A 160 18.68 0.08 5.53
N GLU A 161 17.80 0.91 6.10
CA GLU A 161 17.05 0.63 7.31
C GLU A 161 15.67 0.12 6.91
N TYR A 162 15.46 -1.18 7.15
CA TYR A 162 14.19 -1.85 6.96
C TYR A 162 13.36 -1.71 8.24
N GLY A 163 12.12 -1.27 8.07
CA GLY A 163 11.09 -1.20 9.10
C GLY A 163 9.71 -1.09 8.45
N ALA A 164 8.75 -0.41 9.09
CA ALA A 164 7.44 -0.14 8.46
C ALA A 164 7.54 0.67 7.16
N THR A 165 8.54 1.55 7.08
CA THR A 165 8.96 2.26 5.87
C THR A 165 10.43 1.94 5.62
N ILE A 166 10.79 1.65 4.37
CA ILE A 166 12.18 1.43 3.99
C ILE A 166 12.85 2.79 3.84
N ASN A 167 13.87 3.02 4.67
CA ASN A 167 14.64 4.25 4.66
C ASN A 167 16.06 3.96 4.17
N VAL A 168 16.50 4.67 3.13
CA VAL A 168 17.88 4.60 2.65
C VAL A 168 18.67 5.69 3.38
N SER A 169 19.20 5.32 4.56
CA SER A 169 19.64 6.30 5.56
C SER A 169 20.96 6.99 5.22
N ARG A 170 21.78 6.42 4.32
CA ARG A 170 22.95 7.11 3.76
C ARG A 170 23.60 6.39 2.58
N VAL A 171 24.01 7.15 1.55
CA VAL A 171 25.06 6.74 0.62
C VAL A 171 26.40 6.88 1.33
N MET A 172 27.07 5.74 1.57
CA MET A 172 28.37 5.69 2.25
C MET A 172 29.53 5.89 1.28
N ASP A 173 29.41 5.35 0.06
CA ASP A 173 30.48 5.36 -0.93
C ASP A 173 29.90 5.38 -2.34
N ILE A 174 30.62 6.02 -3.26
CA ILE A 174 30.30 6.11 -4.69
C ILE A 174 31.58 5.79 -5.45
N THR A 175 31.61 4.63 -6.08
CA THR A 175 32.72 4.19 -6.91
C THR A 175 32.31 4.22 -8.38
N PRO A 176 33.02 4.96 -9.26
CA PRO A 176 32.78 4.91 -10.70
C PRO A 176 32.87 3.47 -11.20
N GLN A 177 31.96 3.11 -12.10
CA GLN A 177 31.92 1.79 -12.70
C GLN A 177 32.32 1.87 -14.16
N ASP A 178 33.12 0.90 -14.60
CA ASP A 178 33.52 0.77 -16.01
C ASP A 178 32.28 0.65 -16.92
N ILE A 179 32.29 1.38 -18.04
CA ILE A 179 31.25 1.29 -19.08
C ILE A 179 31.25 -0.08 -19.76
N ASP A 180 32.37 -0.80 -19.78
CA ASP A 180 32.44 -2.14 -20.36
C ASP A 180 31.98 -3.22 -19.36
N ALA A 181 31.60 -2.84 -18.14
CA ALA A 181 31.04 -3.77 -17.19
C ALA A 181 29.69 -4.32 -17.69
N PRO A 182 29.41 -5.62 -17.52
CA PRO A 182 28.16 -6.23 -18.00
C PRO A 182 26.88 -5.54 -17.49
N ALA A 183 26.89 -5.06 -16.24
CA ALA A 183 25.77 -4.32 -15.66
C ALA A 183 25.54 -2.97 -16.35
N SER A 184 26.63 -2.27 -16.69
CA SER A 184 26.60 -0.99 -17.42
C SER A 184 26.04 -1.16 -18.82
N ILE A 185 26.56 -2.15 -19.57
CA ILE A 185 26.11 -2.45 -20.94
C ILE A 185 24.64 -2.88 -20.92
N SER A 186 24.26 -3.78 -20.01
CA SER A 186 22.89 -4.25 -19.91
C SER A 186 21.94 -3.12 -19.53
N GLY A 187 22.32 -2.23 -18.61
CA GLY A 187 21.53 -1.05 -18.27
C GLY A 187 21.28 -0.15 -19.47
N ALA A 188 22.34 0.22 -20.20
CA ALA A 188 22.24 1.09 -21.37
C ALA A 188 21.40 0.47 -22.50
N MET A 189 21.60 -0.82 -22.80
CA MET A 189 20.83 -1.53 -23.82
C MET A 189 19.37 -1.74 -23.43
N ASN A 190 19.09 -2.02 -22.15
CA ASN A 190 17.72 -2.15 -21.66
C ASN A 190 16.94 -0.85 -21.82
N ILE A 191 17.58 0.30 -21.57
CA ILE A 191 16.98 1.62 -21.83
C ILE A 191 16.61 1.76 -23.31
N ALA A 192 17.53 1.48 -24.23
CA ALA A 192 17.28 1.56 -25.68
C ALA A 192 16.10 0.68 -26.12
N ASN A 193 16.11 -0.57 -25.65
CA ASN A 193 15.07 -1.54 -25.95
C ASN A 193 13.72 -1.12 -25.36
N MET A 194 13.71 -0.55 -24.16
CA MET A 194 12.49 -0.07 -23.52
C MET A 194 11.84 1.08 -24.29
N PHE A 195 12.62 2.04 -24.79
CA PHE A 195 12.09 3.13 -25.62
C PHE A 195 11.51 2.61 -26.94
N THR A 196 12.21 1.67 -27.59
CA THR A 196 11.75 1.05 -28.82
C THR A 196 10.47 0.24 -28.59
N ALA A 197 10.41 -0.54 -27.50
CA ALA A 197 9.25 -1.35 -27.14
C ALA A 197 8.06 -0.50 -26.64
N ALA A 198 8.31 0.68 -26.09
CA ALA A 198 7.27 1.60 -25.63
C ALA A 198 6.58 2.36 -26.77
N GLN A 199 7.15 2.35 -27.98
CA GLN A 199 6.53 2.96 -29.13
C GLN A 199 5.40 2.07 -29.67
N ALA A 200 4.20 2.65 -29.72
CA ALA A 200 3.08 2.18 -30.53
C ALA A 200 2.94 3.02 -31.81
N LEU A 201 2.03 2.62 -32.71
CA LEU A 201 1.85 3.28 -34.00
C LEU A 201 1.52 4.79 -33.89
N GLU A 202 0.80 5.20 -32.86
CA GLU A 202 0.28 6.57 -32.73
C GLU A 202 0.85 7.32 -31.50
N SER A 203 1.45 6.59 -30.56
CA SER A 203 1.94 7.16 -29.30
C SER A 203 3.11 6.36 -28.73
N ASN A 204 3.80 6.96 -27.77
CA ASN A 204 4.84 6.31 -26.98
C ASN A 204 4.42 6.29 -25.50
N ALA A 205 4.38 5.10 -24.89
CA ALA A 205 3.92 4.96 -23.51
C ALA A 205 4.78 5.75 -22.51
N ILE A 206 6.10 5.84 -22.73
CA ILE A 206 7.02 6.61 -21.87
C ILE A 206 6.74 8.10 -22.03
N GLY A 207 6.67 8.58 -23.27
CA GLY A 207 6.39 10.00 -23.56
C GLY A 207 5.04 10.44 -22.98
N THR A 208 4.01 9.60 -23.11
CA THR A 208 2.69 9.87 -22.54
C THR A 208 2.74 9.92 -21.01
N GLN A 209 3.45 9.00 -20.35
CA GLN A 209 3.63 9.06 -18.90
C GLN A 209 4.36 10.35 -18.45
N TRP A 210 5.39 10.78 -19.18
CA TRP A 210 6.07 12.04 -18.88
C TRP A 210 5.14 13.25 -19.03
N MET A 211 4.27 13.25 -20.04
CA MET A 211 3.24 14.29 -20.21
C MET A 211 2.21 14.29 -19.09
N LEU A 212 1.86 13.13 -18.51
CA LEU A 212 0.99 13.09 -17.34
C LEU A 212 1.64 13.73 -16.11
N ILE A 213 2.94 13.50 -15.91
CA ILE A 213 3.71 14.09 -14.80
C ILE A 213 3.85 15.60 -14.99
N ASN A 214 4.03 16.04 -16.24
CA ASN A 214 4.19 17.43 -16.59
C ASN A 214 3.11 17.85 -17.59
N SER A 215 1.91 18.13 -17.09
CA SER A 215 0.70 18.39 -17.90
C SER A 215 0.82 19.56 -18.88
N LYS A 216 1.82 20.44 -18.70
CA LYS A 216 2.20 21.49 -19.65
C LYS A 216 3.71 21.61 -19.70
N PRO A 217 4.41 20.68 -20.39
CA PRO A 217 5.84 20.76 -20.49
C PRO A 217 6.21 22.03 -21.25
N GLY A 218 6.89 22.96 -20.57
CA GLY A 218 7.52 24.07 -21.25
C GLY A 218 8.52 23.51 -22.26
N LYS A 219 8.36 23.87 -23.53
CA LYS A 219 9.29 23.49 -24.61
C LYS A 219 10.70 23.96 -24.23
N GLY A 220 11.63 23.02 -24.08
CA GLY A 220 13.00 23.35 -23.66
C GLY A 220 13.16 23.78 -22.20
N SER A 221 12.22 23.42 -21.30
CA SER A 221 12.31 23.80 -19.89
C SER A 221 13.31 22.94 -19.09
N ASP A 222 13.92 23.53 -18.07
CA ASP A 222 14.82 22.83 -17.13
C ASP A 222 14.09 21.65 -16.43
N THR A 223 12.78 21.79 -16.21
CA THR A 223 11.93 20.72 -15.67
C THR A 223 11.90 19.49 -16.57
N THR A 224 11.83 19.68 -17.90
CA THR A 224 11.87 18.58 -18.88
C THR A 224 13.19 17.80 -18.77
N LEU A 225 14.33 18.50 -18.70
CA LEU A 225 15.64 17.85 -18.55
C LEU A 225 15.69 17.03 -17.27
N ARG A 226 15.25 17.60 -16.13
CA ARG A 226 15.22 16.88 -14.85
C ARG A 226 14.34 15.64 -14.88
N ILE A 227 13.19 15.69 -15.56
CA ILE A 227 12.32 14.50 -15.72
C ILE A 227 13.06 13.40 -16.49
N ILE A 228 13.74 13.76 -17.59
CA ILE A 228 14.49 12.79 -18.40
C ILE A 228 15.69 12.24 -17.60
N GLU A 229 16.43 13.08 -16.89
CA GLU A 229 17.55 12.68 -16.02
C GLU A 229 17.10 11.68 -14.95
N GLN A 230 16.06 12.02 -14.19
CA GLN A 230 15.54 11.16 -13.13
C GLN A 230 14.94 9.87 -13.69
N TYR A 231 14.27 9.94 -14.85
CA TYR A 231 13.74 8.75 -15.50
C TYR A 231 14.85 7.80 -15.93
N LEU A 232 15.84 8.28 -16.68
CA LEU A 232 16.96 7.46 -17.13
C LEU A 232 17.73 6.88 -15.94
N LYS A 233 17.93 7.68 -14.88
CA LYS A 233 18.59 7.23 -13.65
C LYS A 233 17.78 6.13 -12.98
N GLY A 234 16.47 6.32 -12.87
CA GLY A 234 15.54 5.31 -12.34
C GLY A 234 15.60 4.01 -13.13
N VAL A 235 15.72 4.05 -14.46
CA VAL A 235 15.85 2.84 -15.30
C VAL A 235 17.21 2.16 -15.10
N PHE A 236 18.31 2.90 -14.92
CA PHE A 236 19.61 2.32 -14.53
C PHE A 236 19.51 1.59 -13.18
N GLU A 237 18.92 2.26 -12.19
CA GLU A 237 18.73 1.74 -10.85
C GLU A 237 17.86 0.47 -10.84
N TYR A 238 16.76 0.50 -11.61
CA TYR A 238 15.88 -0.63 -11.79
C TYR A 238 16.58 -1.79 -12.52
N SER A 239 17.28 -1.52 -13.63
CA SER A 239 17.97 -2.55 -14.41
C SER A 239 19.04 -3.28 -13.62
N GLY A 240 19.88 -2.53 -12.88
CA GLY A 240 20.88 -3.11 -11.99
C GLY A 240 20.24 -3.96 -10.90
N SER A 241 19.12 -3.50 -10.35
CA SER A 241 18.37 -4.26 -9.35
C SER A 241 17.76 -5.54 -9.92
N VAL A 242 17.15 -5.49 -11.12
CA VAL A 242 16.58 -6.65 -11.83
C VAL A 242 17.68 -7.68 -12.15
N LEU A 243 18.87 -7.24 -12.59
CA LEU A 243 19.98 -8.15 -12.83
C LEU A 243 20.41 -8.86 -11.53
N ARG A 244 20.59 -8.10 -10.44
CA ARG A 244 20.89 -8.65 -9.11
C ARG A 244 19.83 -9.65 -8.65
N ALA A 245 18.58 -9.34 -8.94
CA ALA A 245 17.38 -10.08 -8.59
C ALA A 245 17.20 -11.40 -9.37
N CYS A 246 17.41 -11.36 -10.68
CA CYS A 246 17.13 -12.47 -11.57
C CYS A 246 18.29 -13.47 -11.65
N ILE A 247 19.55 -13.04 -11.49
CA ILE A 247 20.72 -13.93 -11.59
C ILE A 247 20.63 -15.14 -10.63
N PRO A 248 20.25 -14.98 -9.35
CA PRO A 248 20.04 -16.13 -8.45
C PRO A 248 18.83 -16.99 -8.81
N GLY A 249 17.76 -16.39 -9.34
CA GLY A 249 16.49 -17.08 -9.65
C GLY A 249 16.49 -17.83 -10.98
N LEU A 250 17.38 -17.45 -11.89
CA LEU A 250 17.64 -18.16 -13.14
C LEU A 250 18.50 -19.41 -12.82
N ASN A 251 17.84 -20.47 -12.34
CA ASN A 251 18.38 -21.84 -12.15
C ASN A 251 19.11 -22.43 -13.39
N VAL A 252 19.18 -21.68 -14.49
CA VAL A 252 19.71 -22.05 -15.79
C VAL A 252 21.23 -21.85 -15.88
N SER A 253 21.83 -20.97 -15.06
CA SER A 253 23.23 -20.54 -15.28
C SER A 253 24.26 -21.08 -14.27
N PHE A 254 23.82 -21.65 -13.14
CA PHE A 254 24.75 -22.09 -12.09
C PHE A 254 24.31 -23.42 -11.45
N PRO A 255 24.60 -24.57 -12.07
CA PRO A 255 24.19 -25.89 -11.56
C PRO A 255 24.78 -26.22 -10.17
N ASN A 256 25.87 -25.57 -9.79
CA ASN A 256 26.53 -25.74 -8.49
C ASN A 256 26.27 -24.56 -7.52
N GLY A 257 25.25 -23.74 -7.79
CA GLY A 257 24.99 -22.49 -7.06
C GLY A 257 25.91 -21.34 -7.51
N LEU A 258 25.61 -20.14 -7.02
CA LEU A 258 26.36 -18.92 -7.38
C LEU A 258 27.84 -19.06 -7.02
N PRO A 259 28.77 -18.75 -7.93
CA PRO A 259 30.19 -18.71 -7.64
C PRO A 259 30.53 -17.83 -6.43
N ALA A 260 31.48 -18.24 -5.59
CA ALA A 260 31.85 -17.51 -4.38
C ALA A 260 32.35 -16.07 -4.66
N ASN A 261 32.83 -15.79 -5.87
CA ASN A 261 33.24 -14.45 -6.32
C ASN A 261 32.07 -13.56 -6.76
N MET A 262 30.85 -14.11 -6.90
CA MET A 262 29.63 -13.35 -7.20
C MET A 262 28.79 -13.06 -5.94
N VAL A 263 29.18 -13.63 -4.81
CA VAL A 263 28.50 -13.46 -3.52
C VAL A 263 29.45 -12.76 -2.56
N VAL A 264 28.97 -11.70 -1.92
CA VAL A 264 29.72 -11.02 -0.85
C VAL A 264 28.97 -11.27 0.46
N PRO A 265 29.61 -11.87 1.49
CA PRO A 265 28.98 -12.01 2.78
C PRO A 265 28.80 -10.62 3.40
N THR A 266 27.56 -10.26 3.71
CA THR A 266 27.22 -9.00 4.38
C THR A 266 26.78 -9.26 5.81
N ASN A 267 27.40 -8.60 6.78
CA ASN A 267 26.99 -8.65 8.18
C ASN A 267 25.94 -7.56 8.44
N GLY A 268 24.86 -7.91 9.14
CA GLY A 268 23.80 -6.98 9.55
C GLY A 268 23.24 -7.34 10.92
N THR A 269 22.62 -6.36 11.58
CA THR A 269 21.92 -6.56 12.85
C THR A 269 20.43 -6.56 12.62
N PHE A 270 19.76 -7.62 13.06
CA PHE A 270 18.31 -7.77 13.02
C PHE A 270 17.73 -7.56 14.41
N ARG A 271 16.77 -6.63 14.55
CA ARG A 271 16.07 -6.35 15.80
C ARG A 271 14.62 -6.74 15.66
N THR A 272 14.19 -7.66 16.52
CA THR A 272 12.81 -8.11 16.60
C THR A 272 12.15 -7.50 17.82
N GLU A 273 11.02 -6.83 17.63
CA GLU A 273 10.20 -6.35 18.74
C GLU A 273 8.89 -7.12 18.76
N THR A 274 8.50 -7.56 19.96
CA THR A 274 7.24 -8.27 20.19
C THR A 274 6.41 -7.55 21.23
N PHE A 275 5.10 -7.52 21.02
CA PHE A 275 4.14 -7.14 22.06
C PHE A 275 4.09 -8.27 23.09
N GLY A 276 4.84 -8.10 24.17
CA GLY A 276 4.78 -8.98 25.33
C GLY A 276 3.88 -8.41 26.43
N TRP A 277 3.18 -9.28 27.14
CA TRP A 277 2.56 -8.92 28.42
C TRP A 277 3.63 -8.93 29.50
N THR A 278 3.94 -7.77 30.08
CA THR A 278 4.74 -7.73 31.30
C THR A 278 3.79 -7.86 32.50
N TYR A 279 3.98 -8.87 33.33
CA TYR A 279 3.21 -9.01 34.56
C TYR A 279 3.59 -7.87 35.50
N ASN A 280 2.74 -6.85 35.56
CA ASN A 280 2.87 -5.78 36.54
C ASN A 280 2.05 -6.13 37.77
N ASN A 281 2.72 -6.67 38.80
CA ASN A 281 2.08 -7.08 40.06
C ASN A 281 1.21 -5.96 40.68
N ARG A 282 1.61 -4.69 40.52
CA ARG A 282 0.82 -3.55 41.04
C ARG A 282 -0.48 -3.36 40.26
N ALA A 283 -0.44 -3.45 38.94
CA ALA A 283 -1.63 -3.31 38.10
C ALA A 283 -2.65 -4.44 38.38
N THR A 284 -2.17 -5.67 38.56
CA THR A 284 -3.00 -6.82 38.91
C THR A 284 -3.74 -6.60 40.23
N GLN A 285 -3.08 -6.03 41.24
CA GLN A 285 -3.71 -5.71 42.53
C GLN A 285 -4.83 -4.66 42.39
N TRP A 286 -4.61 -3.62 41.58
CA TRP A 286 -5.62 -2.58 41.34
C TRP A 286 -6.84 -3.09 40.56
N VAL A 287 -6.66 -4.04 39.64
CA VAL A 287 -7.77 -4.63 38.88
C VAL A 287 -8.62 -5.57 39.74
N LEU A 288 -8.02 -6.28 40.70
CA LEU A 288 -8.73 -7.21 41.59
C LEU A 288 -9.49 -6.51 42.73
N LEU A 289 -9.10 -5.29 43.11
CA LEU A 289 -9.69 -4.55 44.23
C LEU A 289 -11.19 -4.24 44.03
N PRO A 290 -11.67 -3.70 42.89
CA PRO A 290 -13.09 -3.40 42.70
C PRO A 290 -13.98 -4.65 42.76
N GLY A 291 -13.54 -5.75 42.13
CA GLY A 291 -14.29 -7.00 42.11
C GLY A 291 -14.39 -7.65 43.50
N THR A 292 -13.28 -7.67 44.23
CA THR A 292 -13.28 -8.17 45.62
C THR A 292 -14.08 -7.26 46.54
N PHE A 293 -14.01 -5.93 46.36
CA PHE A 293 -14.84 -4.98 47.12
C PHE A 293 -16.33 -5.18 46.86
N LEU A 294 -16.75 -5.34 45.60
CA LEU A 294 -18.14 -5.66 45.23
C LEU A 294 -18.61 -7.00 45.82
N MET A 295 -17.74 -8.02 45.81
CA MET A 295 -18.09 -9.33 46.37
C MET A 295 -18.23 -9.26 47.90
N VAL A 296 -17.32 -8.59 48.60
CA VAL A 296 -17.40 -8.41 50.05
C VAL A 296 -18.62 -7.57 50.44
N THR A 297 -18.89 -6.48 49.73
CA THR A 297 -20.04 -5.60 50.02
C THR A 297 -21.37 -6.30 49.78
N THR A 298 -21.51 -7.12 48.75
CA THR A 298 -22.75 -7.90 48.52
C THR A 298 -22.96 -8.96 49.59
N ILE A 299 -21.91 -9.67 50.02
CA ILE A 299 -22.00 -10.61 51.15
C ILE A 299 -22.44 -9.90 52.44
N ILE A 300 -21.87 -8.74 52.74
CA ILE A 300 -22.26 -7.95 53.92
C ILE A 300 -23.73 -7.54 53.84
N LEU A 301 -24.20 -7.06 52.69
CA LEU A 301 -25.60 -6.67 52.51
C LEU A 301 -26.57 -7.85 52.75
N VAL A 302 -26.23 -9.05 52.27
CA VAL A 302 -27.04 -10.25 52.51
C VAL A 302 -27.05 -10.62 53.99
N ILE A 303 -25.88 -10.60 54.67
CA ILE A 303 -25.79 -10.89 56.10
C ILE A 303 -26.61 -9.86 56.91
N VAL A 304 -26.53 -8.58 56.57
CA VAL A 304 -27.30 -7.52 57.23
C VAL A 304 -28.81 -7.68 56.99
N ALA A 305 -29.22 -8.01 55.76
CA ALA A 305 -30.62 -8.26 55.45
C ALA A 305 -31.18 -9.43 56.25
N VAL A 306 -30.46 -10.55 56.33
CA VAL A 306 -30.87 -11.74 57.08
C VAL A 306 -30.87 -11.50 58.59
N SER A 307 -29.86 -10.78 59.11
CA SER A 307 -29.73 -10.53 60.56
C SER A 307 -30.66 -9.44 61.10
N ARG A 308 -31.21 -8.57 60.25
CA ARG A 308 -32.24 -7.59 60.64
C ARG A 308 -33.66 -8.14 60.65
N ASP A 309 -33.89 -9.31 60.04
CA ASP A 309 -35.15 -10.06 60.09
C ASP A 309 -35.07 -11.35 60.94
N PRO A 310 -34.56 -11.34 62.19
CA PRO A 310 -34.48 -12.57 62.99
C PRO A 310 -35.83 -12.98 63.62
N GLY A 311 -36.94 -12.27 63.33
CA GLY A 311 -38.07 -12.27 64.26
C GLY A 311 -39.50 -12.26 63.71
N ASP A 312 -39.76 -12.23 62.39
CA ASP A 312 -41.15 -12.21 61.93
C ASP A 312 -41.39 -12.90 60.59
N VAL A 313 -40.88 -14.13 60.46
CA VAL A 313 -41.48 -15.09 59.52
C VAL A 313 -42.84 -15.50 60.08
N SER A 314 -43.81 -14.58 59.96
CA SER A 314 -45.24 -14.87 60.10
C SER A 314 -45.54 -16.03 59.18
N ARG A 315 -45.62 -17.22 59.78
CA ARG A 315 -45.82 -18.51 59.12
C ARG A 315 -47.21 -18.64 58.48
N ASN A 316 -47.99 -17.56 58.38
CA ASN A 316 -49.42 -17.60 58.05
C ASN A 316 -49.93 -16.54 57.06
N SER A 317 -49.07 -15.79 56.38
CA SER A 317 -49.52 -14.98 55.24
C SER A 317 -48.63 -15.25 54.03
N GLY A 318 -49.11 -16.06 53.09
CA GLY A 318 -48.50 -16.25 51.76
C GLY A 318 -48.53 -14.99 50.88
N LEU A 319 -48.39 -13.82 51.48
CA LEU A 319 -48.33 -12.53 50.82
C LEU A 319 -46.88 -12.20 50.49
N PHE A 320 -46.60 -11.97 49.22
CA PHE A 320 -45.33 -11.44 48.75
C PHE A 320 -45.18 -9.99 49.24
N ASP A 321 -44.13 -9.70 50.02
CA ASP A 321 -43.75 -8.34 50.39
C ASP A 321 -42.65 -7.82 49.45
N PRO A 322 -42.94 -6.85 48.57
CA PRO A 322 -41.95 -6.26 47.65
C PRO A 322 -40.87 -5.43 48.36
N THR A 323 -41.06 -5.07 49.64
CA THR A 323 -40.07 -4.33 50.43
C THR A 323 -39.05 -5.23 51.11
N ASN A 324 -39.31 -6.54 51.19
CA ASN A 324 -38.35 -7.51 51.69
C ASN A 324 -37.43 -8.02 50.55
N PRO A 325 -36.11 -7.75 50.60
CA PRO A 325 -35.20 -8.12 49.52
C PRO A 325 -35.10 -9.64 49.32
N LEU A 326 -35.38 -10.46 50.34
CA LEU A 326 -35.36 -11.93 50.21
C LEU A 326 -36.58 -12.44 49.42
N HIS A 327 -37.76 -11.84 49.62
CA HIS A 327 -38.93 -12.13 48.81
C HIS A 327 -38.70 -11.70 47.36
N LEU A 328 -38.12 -10.50 47.14
CA LEU A 328 -37.80 -10.01 45.80
C LEU A 328 -36.78 -10.91 45.07
N MET A 329 -35.72 -11.34 45.76
CA MET A 329 -34.72 -12.25 45.18
C MET A 329 -35.30 -13.63 44.89
N SER A 330 -36.11 -14.21 45.78
CA SER A 330 -36.76 -15.51 45.52
C SER A 330 -37.75 -15.45 44.35
N ALA A 331 -38.53 -14.37 44.22
CA ALA A 331 -39.42 -14.15 43.07
C ALA A 331 -38.65 -13.90 41.76
N ALA A 332 -37.50 -13.21 41.83
CA ALA A 332 -36.60 -12.99 40.69
C ALA A 332 -35.96 -14.30 40.20
N VAL A 333 -35.47 -15.13 41.13
CA VAL A 333 -34.87 -16.45 40.85
C VAL A 333 -35.92 -17.43 40.32
N ALA A 334 -37.16 -17.35 40.81
CA ALA A 334 -38.29 -18.12 40.27
C ALA A 334 -38.77 -17.64 38.88
N GLY A 335 -38.16 -16.58 38.32
CA GLY A 335 -38.43 -16.09 36.96
C GLY A 335 -39.79 -15.39 36.78
N GLY A 336 -40.43 -14.95 37.86
CA GLY A 336 -41.83 -14.48 37.85
C GLY A 336 -42.04 -12.95 37.82
N LEU A 337 -40.98 -12.15 37.90
CA LEU A 337 -41.10 -10.69 37.95
C LEU A 337 -41.25 -10.10 36.54
N THR A 338 -42.49 -9.89 36.09
CA THR A 338 -42.77 -9.10 34.88
C THR A 338 -43.33 -7.74 35.28
N PHE A 339 -42.61 -6.66 34.95
CA PHE A 339 -43.06 -5.30 35.21
C PHE A 339 -44.02 -4.90 34.09
N ARG A 340 -45.33 -4.95 34.33
CA ARG A 340 -46.32 -4.41 33.40
C ARG A 340 -46.75 -3.03 33.89
N GLY A 341 -45.91 -2.04 33.64
CA GLY A 341 -46.25 -0.64 33.83
C GLY A 341 -47.30 -0.22 32.79
N GLN A 342 -48.57 -0.16 33.19
CA GLN A 342 -49.54 0.69 32.53
C GLN A 342 -49.73 1.91 33.41
N GLU A 343 -48.92 2.92 33.14
CA GLU A 343 -49.04 4.24 33.75
C GLU A 343 -50.36 4.84 33.29
N ARG A 344 -51.39 4.69 34.12
CA ARG A 344 -52.61 5.49 34.01
C ARG A 344 -52.72 6.29 35.29
N GLN A 345 -52.36 7.57 35.18
CA GLN A 345 -52.70 8.60 36.15
C GLN A 345 -54.19 8.49 36.46
N GLU A 346 -54.52 7.99 37.64
CA GLU A 346 -55.59 8.53 38.46
C GLU A 346 -55.49 7.90 39.85
N HIS A 347 -55.48 8.77 40.85
CA HIS A 347 -55.45 8.42 42.27
C HIS A 347 -56.45 7.31 42.61
N LYS A 348 -55.94 6.13 42.97
CA LYS A 348 -56.54 5.18 43.94
C LYS A 348 -55.57 4.04 44.23
N GLU A 349 -55.56 3.61 45.49
CA GLU A 349 -54.69 2.56 46.04
C GLU A 349 -54.54 1.36 45.11
N LEU A 350 -53.30 1.06 44.72
CA LEU A 350 -52.96 -0.16 44.01
C LEU A 350 -52.94 -1.32 45.01
N ARG A 351 -54.04 -2.08 45.09
CA ARG A 351 -54.03 -3.41 45.73
C ARG A 351 -53.69 -4.46 44.69
N VAL A 352 -52.49 -5.01 44.81
CA VAL A 352 -52.07 -6.19 44.04
C VAL A 352 -52.51 -7.43 44.82
N VAL A 353 -53.48 -8.18 44.28
CA VAL A 353 -53.90 -9.47 44.84
C VAL A 353 -53.28 -10.58 44.00
N LEU A 354 -52.40 -11.37 44.62
CA LEU A 354 -51.80 -12.56 44.00
C LEU A 354 -52.58 -13.80 44.47
N THR A 355 -53.19 -14.52 43.54
CA THR A 355 -53.81 -15.83 43.81
C THR A 355 -52.98 -16.96 43.23
N PHE A 356 -52.69 -17.96 44.06
CA PHE A 356 -51.92 -19.14 43.69
C PHE A 356 -52.84 -20.21 43.07
N ILE A 357 -52.48 -20.73 41.90
CA ILE A 357 -53.17 -21.87 41.27
C ILE A 357 -52.23 -23.08 41.36
N PRO A 358 -52.59 -24.15 42.09
CA PRO A 358 -51.71 -25.31 42.22
C PRO A 358 -51.61 -26.07 40.89
N GLY A 359 -50.39 -26.38 40.44
CA GLY A 359 -50.13 -27.35 39.35
C GLY A 359 -49.63 -26.79 38.01
N ARG A 360 -49.44 -25.48 37.86
CA ARG A 360 -48.76 -24.88 36.69
C ARG A 360 -47.85 -23.73 37.13
N GLY A 361 -46.55 -23.82 36.84
CA GLY A 361 -45.72 -22.60 36.77
C GLY A 361 -45.98 -21.84 35.47
N PRO A 362 -45.34 -20.67 35.26
CA PRO A 362 -45.51 -19.45 36.05
C PRO A 362 -46.95 -18.87 35.96
N ALA A 363 -47.37 -18.16 37.00
CA ALA A 363 -48.72 -17.62 37.12
C ALA A 363 -49.02 -16.55 36.05
N LEU A 364 -50.05 -16.79 35.23
CA LEU A 364 -50.65 -15.80 34.33
C LEU A 364 -51.74 -15.03 35.07
N VAL A 365 -51.62 -13.70 35.13
CA VAL A 365 -52.68 -12.82 35.64
C VAL A 365 -53.66 -12.51 34.50
N ARG A 366 -54.94 -12.86 34.69
CA ARG A 366 -56.04 -12.41 33.83
C ARG A 366 -56.69 -11.18 34.48
N ALA A 367 -56.70 -10.07 33.76
CA ALA A 367 -57.52 -8.91 34.13
C ALA A 367 -58.92 -9.14 33.58
N ASP A 368 -59.91 -9.37 34.43
CA ASP A 368 -61.31 -9.41 34.00
C ASP A 368 -61.87 -7.99 33.95
N ASN A 369 -62.21 -7.56 32.73
CA ASN A 369 -62.83 -6.28 32.47
C ASN A 369 -64.28 -6.28 32.98
N TYR A 370 -64.56 -5.42 33.96
CA TYR A 370 -65.92 -5.09 34.35
C TYR A 370 -66.56 -4.23 33.24
N LYS A 371 -67.59 -4.76 32.55
CA LYS A 371 -68.35 -4.01 31.53
C LYS A 371 -69.30 -3.01 32.18
N PRO A 372 -69.27 -1.71 31.83
CA PRO A 372 -70.41 -0.83 32.00
C PRO A 372 -71.39 -0.97 30.83
N LEU A 373 -72.67 -0.81 31.13
CA LEU A 373 -73.82 -0.87 30.21
C LEU A 373 -73.81 0.25 29.14
N HIS A 374 -74.33 -0.11 27.96
CA HIS A 374 -74.90 0.68 26.84
C HIS A 374 -74.77 2.22 26.79
N SER A 375 -74.31 2.72 25.62
CA SER A 375 -74.97 3.74 24.76
C SER A 375 -74.05 4.06 23.56
N GLY A 376 -74.42 3.75 22.32
CA GLY A 376 -74.88 4.74 21.33
C GLY A 376 -73.71 5.29 20.47
N SER A 377 -73.40 4.67 19.32
CA SER A 377 -73.87 5.06 17.98
C SER A 377 -73.31 6.40 17.45
N LEU A 378 -72.37 6.31 16.49
CA LEU A 378 -72.30 7.04 15.20
C LEU A 378 -70.84 7.23 14.73
N THR A 379 -70.48 6.52 13.65
CA THR A 379 -69.55 7.01 12.61
C THR A 379 -70.28 8.09 11.76
N PRO A 380 -69.70 8.79 10.75
CA PRO A 380 -68.35 8.73 10.16
C PRO A 380 -67.73 10.13 9.81
N ARG A 381 -66.47 10.16 9.34
CA ARG A 381 -66.03 10.71 8.03
C ARG A 381 -64.55 11.12 8.05
N SER A 382 -63.82 10.57 7.08
CA SER A 382 -62.63 11.16 6.47
C SER A 382 -63.05 12.35 5.58
N PRO A 383 -62.17 13.35 5.40
CA PRO A 383 -61.66 13.55 4.04
C PRO A 383 -60.16 13.91 3.97
N TYR A 384 -59.58 13.47 2.86
CA TYR A 384 -58.54 14.08 2.01
C TYR A 384 -58.02 15.49 2.36
N GLY A 385 -56.72 15.71 2.10
CA GLY A 385 -56.15 17.03 1.85
C GLY A 385 -54.63 17.02 1.69
N ASP A 386 -54.20 17.19 0.43
CA ASP A 386 -52.84 17.48 -0.04
C ASP A 386 -52.12 18.60 0.72
N GLY A 387 -50.78 18.64 0.58
CA GLY A 387 -49.98 19.81 0.91
C GLY A 387 -48.52 19.67 0.49
N ASP A 388 -48.19 20.27 -0.65
CA ASP A 388 -46.89 20.37 -1.30
C ASP A 388 -45.79 21.11 -0.51
N ALA A 389 -44.56 20.76 -0.90
CA ALA A 389 -43.31 21.52 -1.06
C ALA A 389 -43.04 22.89 -0.37
N GLU A 390 -41.79 23.02 0.12
CA GLU A 390 -40.82 24.14 0.11
C GLU A 390 -39.86 23.89 1.30
N ILE A 391 -38.51 23.84 1.22
CA ILE A 391 -37.44 24.41 0.37
C ILE A 391 -36.37 23.33 0.15
#